data_AF-A0ABD5Z188-F1
#
_entry.id   AF-A0ABD5Z188-F1
#
_cell.length_a   1.000
_cell.length_b   1.000
_cell.length_c   1.000
_cell.angle_alpha   90.00
_cell.angle_beta   90.00
_cell.angle_gamma   90.00
#
_symmetry.space_group_name_H-M   'P 1'
#
loop_
_entity.id
_entity.type
_entity.pdbx_description
1 polymer ?
#
loop_
_entity_poly.entity_id
_entity_poly.type
_entity_poly.pdbx_seq_one_letter_code
_entity_poly.pdbx_strand_id
1 'polypeptide(L)'
;MTAYRFRVKFDSDPTSLWRDIVVGADRTLDEFQATINAAMGLDQDHLWFFGIDEDYWDSDVKYQRPEEYEDLPSGQPMRFGEETYTAGTTTVGEMVAQLGLDQYDRICYLFDYGDEWRFYAILKEIIDDDPDDRAPEVVEEKGEQVDQYAPMGKEGPLLPERLRKLDLPETAIPTADLRALEERDDVAHVIVLLSIETGFGAVSERFMIQFDDVGYLLENSPQGWEIIEEVDGEDKTEEELLSALASAAREWHAEIAEIASAASGQVFDDETVEAMNIELNQELERKGYGHL
;
A
#
# COMPACT_ATOMS: atom_id res chain seq x y z
N MET A 1 9.83 -34.43 10.70
CA MET A 1 9.39 -33.76 11.94
C MET A 1 10.15 -32.47 12.08
N THR A 2 9.67 -31.48 11.33
CA THR A 2 10.16 -30.11 11.33
C THR A 2 8.93 -29.22 11.23
N ALA A 3 8.86 -28.21 12.09
CA ALA A 3 7.89 -27.12 11.97
C ALA A 3 8.64 -25.78 11.90
N TYR A 4 7.96 -24.78 11.38
CA TYR A 4 8.49 -23.45 11.22
C TYR A 4 7.63 -22.46 11.99
N ARG A 5 8.29 -21.56 12.72
CA ARG A 5 7.62 -20.41 13.33
C ARG A 5 7.86 -19.18 12.48
N PHE A 6 6.81 -18.65 11.88
CA PHE A 6 6.85 -17.38 11.16
C PHE A 6 6.25 -16.27 12.00
N ARG A 7 6.89 -15.10 12.04
CA ARG A 7 6.27 -13.86 12.50
C ARG A 7 5.76 -13.09 11.28
N VAL A 8 4.46 -13.10 11.10
CA VAL A 8 3.76 -12.35 10.04
C VAL A 8 3.43 -10.96 10.57
N LYS A 9 3.79 -9.93 9.81
CA LYS A 9 3.61 -8.53 10.18
C LYS A 9 2.84 -7.80 9.09
N PHE A 10 1.95 -6.92 9.50
CA PHE A 10 1.33 -5.97 8.59
C PHE A 10 2.35 -4.92 8.19
N ASP A 11 2.53 -4.71 6.88
CA ASP A 11 3.62 -3.90 6.34
C ASP A 11 3.51 -2.44 6.78
N SER A 12 2.29 -1.88 6.77
CA SER A 12 2.03 -0.49 7.14
C SER A 12 2.10 -0.21 8.65
N ASP A 13 1.93 -1.22 9.51
CA ASP A 13 2.09 -1.09 10.97
C ASP A 13 2.80 -2.32 11.61
N PRO A 14 4.08 -2.52 11.30
CA PRO A 14 4.79 -3.77 11.58
C PRO A 14 5.21 -3.91 13.05
N THR A 15 5.00 -2.87 13.86
CA THR A 15 5.30 -2.88 15.29
C THR A 15 4.05 -3.10 16.14
N SER A 16 2.87 -2.73 15.64
CA SER A 16 1.62 -2.85 16.38
C SER A 16 0.80 -4.06 15.96
N LEU A 17 0.86 -4.49 14.70
CA LEU A 17 0.08 -5.62 14.18
C LEU A 17 0.98 -6.76 13.68
N TRP A 18 1.00 -7.87 14.44
CA TRP A 18 1.71 -9.08 14.04
C TRP A 18 1.14 -10.36 14.66
N ARG A 19 1.42 -11.50 14.02
CA ARG A 19 1.05 -12.85 14.44
C ARG A 19 2.26 -13.77 14.33
N ASP A 20 2.52 -14.56 15.36
CA ASP A 20 3.44 -15.69 15.26
C ASP A 20 2.65 -16.94 14.99
N ILE A 21 2.94 -17.59 13.86
CA ILE A 21 2.27 -18.80 13.41
C ILE A 21 3.28 -19.93 13.36
N VAL A 22 2.96 -21.04 14.00
CA VAL A 22 3.72 -22.30 13.88
C VAL A 22 3.01 -23.19 12.89
N VAL A 23 3.74 -23.73 11.92
CA VAL A 23 3.21 -24.58 10.85
C VAL A 23 4.17 -25.73 10.54
N GLY A 24 3.64 -26.94 10.39
CA GLY A 24 4.42 -28.12 10.02
C GLY A 24 4.93 -28.06 8.57
N ALA A 25 6.10 -28.65 8.32
CA ALA A 25 6.74 -28.64 7.00
C ALA A 25 5.91 -29.26 5.86
N ASP A 26 5.02 -30.22 6.17
CA ASP A 26 4.21 -30.94 5.17
C ASP A 26 2.85 -30.26 4.91
N ARG A 27 2.57 -29.12 5.56
CA ARG A 27 1.34 -28.32 5.32
C ARG A 27 1.52 -27.45 4.09
N THR A 28 0.43 -27.24 3.35
CA THR A 28 0.48 -26.44 2.12
C THR A 28 0.56 -24.95 2.42
N LEU A 29 1.05 -24.18 1.45
CA LEU A 29 1.04 -22.72 1.55
C LEU A 29 -0.39 -22.16 1.57
N ASP A 30 -1.33 -22.84 0.93
CA ASP A 30 -2.77 -22.53 1.01
C ASP A 30 -3.31 -22.65 2.45
N GLU A 31 -2.96 -23.72 3.17
CA GLU A 31 -3.36 -23.89 4.58
C GLU A 31 -2.70 -22.84 5.49
N PHE A 32 -1.44 -22.50 5.21
CA PHE A 32 -0.72 -21.44 5.92
C PHE A 32 -1.38 -20.07 5.68
N GLN A 33 -1.68 -19.74 4.43
CA GLN A 33 -2.35 -18.50 4.05
C GLN A 33 -3.74 -18.37 4.66
N ALA A 34 -4.56 -19.42 4.63
CA ALA A 34 -5.88 -19.43 5.27
C ALA A 34 -5.79 -19.06 6.77
N THR A 35 -4.71 -19.49 7.43
CA THR A 35 -4.45 -19.17 8.84
C THR A 35 -3.99 -17.73 9.02
N ILE A 36 -3.15 -17.20 8.13
CA ILE A 36 -2.74 -15.79 8.14
C ILE A 36 -3.96 -14.89 8.02
N ASN A 37 -4.80 -15.12 7.01
CA ASN A 37 -5.98 -14.30 6.76
C ASN A 37 -6.95 -14.33 7.93
N ALA A 38 -7.28 -15.53 8.44
CA ALA A 38 -8.13 -15.65 9.62
C ALA A 38 -7.54 -14.92 10.85
N ALA A 39 -6.22 -14.96 11.03
CA ALA A 39 -5.54 -14.30 12.14
C ALA A 39 -5.46 -12.77 11.98
N MET A 40 -5.39 -12.28 10.75
CA MET A 40 -5.33 -10.86 10.41
C MET A 40 -6.70 -10.20 10.22
N GLY A 41 -7.79 -10.97 10.08
CA GLY A 41 -9.13 -10.43 9.84
C GLY A 41 -9.52 -10.32 8.36
N LEU A 42 -8.82 -11.04 7.48
CA LEU A 42 -9.06 -11.10 6.05
C LEU A 42 -9.95 -12.32 5.69
N ASP A 43 -10.71 -12.20 4.62
CA ASP A 43 -11.51 -13.24 4.00
C ASP A 43 -10.65 -14.14 3.10
N GLN A 44 -11.30 -14.91 2.21
CA GLN A 44 -10.63 -15.85 1.30
C GLN A 44 -11.01 -15.62 -0.16
N ASP A 45 -11.64 -14.49 -0.47
CA ASP A 45 -12.36 -14.34 -1.74
C ASP A 45 -11.46 -13.77 -2.85
N HIS A 46 -10.31 -13.18 -2.49
CA HIS A 46 -9.44 -12.43 -3.40
C HIS A 46 -8.19 -13.22 -3.86
N LEU A 47 -7.52 -12.70 -4.89
CA LEU A 47 -6.23 -13.24 -5.37
C LEU A 47 -5.10 -12.88 -4.42
N TRP A 48 -4.06 -13.70 -4.38
CA TRP A 48 -2.93 -13.53 -3.48
C TRP A 48 -1.69 -14.32 -3.93
N PHE A 49 -0.51 -13.90 -3.48
CA PHE A 49 0.73 -14.66 -3.63
C PHE A 49 1.69 -14.48 -2.45
N PHE A 50 2.56 -15.47 -2.24
CA PHE A 50 3.81 -15.29 -1.49
C PHE A 50 4.97 -15.02 -2.44
N GLY A 51 5.88 -14.15 -2.06
CA GLY A 51 7.08 -13.80 -2.82
C GLY A 51 8.31 -13.60 -1.93
N ILE A 52 9.39 -13.07 -2.51
CA ILE A 52 10.68 -12.93 -1.84
C ILE A 52 11.27 -11.51 -1.89
N ASP A 53 10.72 -10.64 -2.72
CA ASP A 53 11.24 -9.28 -2.88
C ASP A 53 10.53 -8.30 -1.92
N GLU A 54 11.24 -7.23 -1.56
CA GLU A 54 10.71 -6.11 -0.78
C GLU A 54 9.70 -5.31 -1.61
N ASP A 55 9.92 -5.20 -2.92
CA ASP A 55 8.91 -4.80 -3.89
C ASP A 55 8.14 -6.05 -4.32
N TYR A 56 7.12 -6.38 -3.53
CA TYR A 56 6.27 -7.58 -3.64
C TYR A 56 6.04 -8.06 -5.09
N TRP A 57 5.65 -7.16 -5.99
CA TRP A 57 5.35 -7.46 -7.39
C TRP A 57 6.56 -7.87 -8.22
N ASP A 58 7.75 -7.36 -7.86
CA ASP A 58 9.03 -7.62 -8.50
C ASP A 58 9.69 -8.93 -8.01
N SER A 59 8.99 -9.74 -7.21
CA SER A 59 9.43 -11.08 -6.80
C SER A 59 9.68 -12.00 -8.00
N ASP A 60 10.93 -12.44 -8.15
CA ASP A 60 11.35 -13.39 -9.18
C ASP A 60 10.76 -14.81 -8.96
N VAL A 61 10.34 -15.13 -7.74
CA VAL A 61 9.64 -16.38 -7.41
C VAL A 61 8.34 -16.06 -6.70
N LYS A 62 7.22 -16.59 -7.20
CA LYS A 62 5.89 -16.42 -6.58
C LYS A 62 5.18 -17.76 -6.36
N TYR A 63 4.49 -17.86 -5.22
CA TYR A 63 3.60 -18.97 -4.88
C TYR A 63 2.18 -18.45 -4.87
N GLN A 64 1.43 -18.77 -5.91
CA GLN A 64 0.13 -18.16 -6.21
C GLN A 64 -1.03 -19.03 -5.72
N ARG A 65 -2.17 -18.38 -5.47
CA ARG A 65 -3.45 -19.01 -5.21
C ARG A 65 -3.75 -20.13 -6.25
N PRO A 66 -4.28 -21.29 -5.85
CA PRO A 66 -4.49 -22.43 -6.75
C PRO A 66 -5.32 -22.09 -8.00
N GLU A 67 -6.42 -21.36 -7.85
CA GLU A 67 -7.31 -21.02 -8.96
C GLU A 67 -6.63 -20.09 -9.99
N GLU A 68 -5.80 -19.15 -9.53
CA GLU A 68 -4.98 -18.33 -10.43
C GLU A 68 -4.03 -19.21 -11.23
N TYR A 69 -3.34 -20.12 -10.56
CA TYR A 69 -2.37 -21.01 -11.20
C TYR A 69 -3.01 -21.98 -12.20
N GLU A 70 -4.21 -22.50 -11.89
CA GLU A 70 -4.95 -23.43 -12.75
C GLU A 70 -5.58 -22.75 -13.97
N ASP A 71 -6.04 -21.50 -13.83
CA ASP A 71 -6.67 -20.73 -14.92
C ASP A 71 -5.65 -20.01 -15.82
N LEU A 72 -4.35 -19.99 -15.47
CA LEU A 72 -3.30 -19.50 -16.36
C LEU A 72 -3.26 -20.34 -17.64
N PRO A 73 -3.62 -19.78 -18.82
CA PRO A 73 -3.34 -20.44 -20.09
C PRO A 73 -1.81 -20.47 -20.17
N SER A 74 -1.23 -21.67 -20.25
CA SER A 74 0.21 -21.89 -20.37
C SER A 74 0.88 -20.84 -21.30
N GLY A 75 1.42 -19.76 -20.72
CA GLY A 75 2.19 -18.72 -21.41
C GLY A 75 1.54 -17.35 -21.69
N GLN A 76 1.16 -16.56 -20.66
CA GLN A 76 1.14 -15.07 -20.72
C GLN A 76 1.47 -14.42 -19.35
N PRO A 77 1.97 -13.17 -19.36
CA PRO A 77 3.37 -12.81 -19.21
C PRO A 77 3.81 -12.82 -17.73
N MET A 78 4.58 -13.83 -17.34
CA MET A 78 5.55 -13.65 -16.26
C MET A 78 6.54 -12.57 -16.70
N ARG A 79 7.01 -11.73 -15.77
CA ARG A 79 8.21 -10.93 -16.00
C ARG A 79 9.29 -11.88 -16.54
N PHE A 80 10.09 -11.43 -17.50
CA PHE A 80 11.06 -12.33 -18.13
C PHE A 80 12.05 -12.86 -17.08
N GLY A 81 11.91 -14.11 -16.66
CA GLY A 81 12.70 -14.72 -15.59
C GLY A 81 11.93 -15.04 -14.29
N GLU A 82 10.65 -14.67 -14.19
CA GLU A 82 9.80 -14.99 -13.04
C GLU A 82 9.34 -16.47 -13.07
N GLU A 83 9.43 -17.13 -11.92
CA GLU A 83 9.00 -18.51 -11.69
C GLU A 83 7.77 -18.55 -10.77
N THR A 84 6.70 -19.22 -11.21
CA THR A 84 5.47 -19.34 -10.41
C THR A 84 5.18 -20.79 -10.01
N TYR A 85 4.67 -20.98 -8.81
CA TYR A 85 4.29 -22.27 -8.22
C TYR A 85 2.87 -22.19 -7.65
N THR A 86 2.13 -23.30 -7.64
CA THR A 86 0.82 -23.34 -6.98
C THR A 86 0.97 -23.52 -5.46
N ALA A 87 0.31 -22.66 -4.69
CA ALA A 87 0.29 -22.75 -3.23
C ALA A 87 -0.54 -23.94 -2.70
N GLY A 88 -1.41 -24.51 -3.52
CA GLY A 88 -2.31 -25.61 -3.14
C GLY A 88 -1.63 -26.96 -2.99
N THR A 89 -0.48 -27.15 -3.65
CA THR A 89 0.33 -28.37 -3.50
C THR A 89 1.72 -28.10 -2.95
N THR A 90 2.25 -26.89 -3.09
CA THR A 90 3.56 -26.55 -2.52
C THR A 90 3.44 -26.49 -1.00
N THR A 91 4.29 -27.24 -0.32
CA THR A 91 4.36 -27.26 1.15
C THR A 91 5.27 -26.15 1.68
N VAL A 92 5.08 -25.78 2.95
CA VAL A 92 5.95 -24.81 3.63
C VAL A 92 7.41 -25.28 3.61
N GLY A 93 7.66 -26.58 3.83
CA GLY A 93 9.00 -27.16 3.77
C GLY A 93 9.63 -27.10 2.39
N GLU A 94 8.85 -27.35 1.33
CA GLU A 94 9.33 -27.20 -0.05
C GLU A 94 9.69 -25.75 -0.38
N MET A 95 8.86 -24.78 0.00
CA MET A 95 9.15 -23.35 -0.17
C MET A 95 10.43 -22.95 0.57
N VAL A 96 10.55 -23.31 1.85
CA VAL A 96 11.74 -23.02 2.67
C VAL A 96 13.00 -23.60 2.02
N ALA A 97 12.95 -24.85 1.56
CA ALA A 97 14.09 -25.52 0.93
C ALA A 97 14.43 -24.92 -0.45
N GLN A 98 13.42 -24.57 -1.25
CA GLN A 98 13.60 -24.01 -2.59
C GLN A 98 14.22 -22.62 -2.54
N LEU A 99 13.72 -21.77 -1.64
CA LEU A 99 14.21 -20.41 -1.46
C LEU A 99 15.50 -20.36 -0.63
N GLY A 100 15.87 -21.47 0.02
CA GLY A 100 17.03 -21.54 0.90
C GLY A 100 16.89 -20.65 2.14
N LEU A 101 15.67 -20.57 2.70
CA LEU A 101 15.39 -19.71 3.86
C LEU A 101 16.06 -20.27 5.12
N ASP A 102 16.80 -19.40 5.79
CA ASP A 102 17.34 -19.61 7.12
C ASP A 102 16.59 -18.77 8.16
N GLN A 103 16.92 -18.99 9.43
CA GLN A 103 16.36 -18.21 10.51
C GLN A 103 16.61 -16.70 10.30
N TYR A 104 15.53 -15.93 10.41
CA TYR A 104 15.40 -14.47 10.21
C TYR A 104 15.27 -13.99 8.76
N ASP A 105 15.30 -14.90 7.79
CA ASP A 105 14.94 -14.56 6.43
C ASP A 105 13.45 -14.24 6.31
N ARG A 106 13.11 -13.53 5.23
CA ARG A 106 11.79 -12.96 5.00
C ARG A 106 11.21 -13.48 3.70
N ILE A 107 9.89 -13.60 3.72
CA ILE A 107 9.06 -13.71 2.54
C ILE A 107 8.00 -12.62 2.60
N CYS A 108 7.53 -12.17 1.45
CA CYS A 108 6.41 -11.23 1.35
C CYS A 108 5.12 -12.00 1.07
N TYR A 109 4.00 -11.44 1.50
CA TYR A 109 2.64 -11.95 1.29
C TYR A 109 1.75 -10.80 0.87
N LEU A 110 1.26 -10.85 -0.37
CA LEU A 110 0.31 -9.88 -0.91
C LEU A 110 -1.05 -10.53 -1.03
N PHE A 111 -2.05 -9.90 -0.44
CA PHE A 111 -3.44 -10.31 -0.50
C PHE A 111 -4.31 -9.21 -1.10
N ASP A 112 -5.24 -9.60 -1.97
CA ASP A 112 -6.06 -8.70 -2.77
C ASP A 112 -5.24 -7.83 -3.72
N TYR A 113 -5.21 -8.19 -5.01
CA TYR A 113 -4.47 -7.43 -6.01
C TYR A 113 -5.08 -6.04 -6.30
N GLY A 114 -6.31 -5.78 -5.82
CA GLY A 114 -6.93 -4.46 -5.89
C GLY A 114 -6.47 -3.54 -4.76
N ASP A 115 -6.71 -3.95 -3.52
CA ASP A 115 -6.44 -3.14 -2.32
C ASP A 115 -4.99 -3.30 -1.79
N GLU A 116 -4.27 -4.30 -2.29
CA GLU A 116 -2.86 -4.60 -1.97
C GLU A 116 -2.56 -4.68 -0.48
N TRP A 117 -3.25 -5.56 0.24
CA TRP A 117 -2.90 -5.86 1.62
C TRP A 117 -1.52 -6.53 1.69
N ARG A 118 -0.54 -5.76 2.15
CA ARG A 118 0.87 -6.15 2.22
C ARG A 118 1.25 -6.65 3.61
N PHE A 119 1.84 -7.83 3.66
CA PHE A 119 2.43 -8.43 4.85
C PHE A 119 3.79 -9.02 4.54
N TYR A 120 4.65 -9.13 5.54
CA TYR A 120 5.86 -9.93 5.42
C TYR A 120 5.97 -10.91 6.58
N ALA A 121 6.51 -12.09 6.31
CA ALA A 121 6.71 -13.14 7.28
C ALA A 121 8.20 -13.39 7.50
N ILE A 122 8.64 -13.29 8.76
CA ILE A 122 10.02 -13.57 9.17
C ILE A 122 10.08 -15.00 9.71
N LEU A 123 10.97 -15.86 9.20
CA LEU A 123 11.22 -17.18 9.77
C LEU A 123 11.92 -17.04 11.13
N LYS A 124 11.17 -17.04 12.24
CA LYS A 124 11.71 -16.80 13.58
C LYS A 124 12.47 -18.00 14.14
N GLU A 125 12.03 -19.20 13.80
CA GLU A 125 12.54 -20.43 14.40
C GLU A 125 12.28 -21.62 13.46
N ILE A 126 13.27 -22.50 13.35
CA ILE A 126 13.14 -23.83 12.77
C ILE A 126 13.09 -24.80 13.96
N ILE A 127 11.96 -25.48 14.12
CA ILE A 127 11.69 -26.32 15.30
C ILE A 127 11.93 -27.78 14.90
N ASP A 128 13.12 -28.26 15.23
CA ASP A 128 13.44 -29.68 15.15
C ASP A 128 12.61 -30.44 16.22
N ASP A 129 12.12 -31.63 15.86
CA ASP A 129 11.31 -32.53 16.71
C ASP A 129 9.81 -32.19 16.89
N ASP A 130 9.25 -31.21 16.17
CA ASP A 130 7.79 -30.98 16.08
C ASP A 130 7.19 -31.73 14.87
N PRO A 131 5.93 -32.20 14.90
CA PRO A 131 5.32 -32.90 13.76
C PRO A 131 5.32 -32.05 12.49
N ASP A 132 5.71 -32.66 11.37
CA ASP A 132 5.69 -32.04 10.04
C ASP A 132 4.27 -31.86 9.50
N ASP A 133 3.30 -32.63 10.00
CA ASP A 133 1.87 -32.49 9.71
C ASP A 133 1.13 -31.55 10.68
N ARG A 134 1.85 -30.83 11.54
CA ARG A 134 1.26 -29.87 12.48
C ARG A 134 0.46 -28.81 11.74
N ALA A 135 -0.85 -28.74 12.01
CA ALA A 135 -1.71 -27.70 11.45
C ALA A 135 -1.21 -26.29 11.85
N PRO A 136 -1.31 -25.30 10.94
CA PRO A 136 -0.89 -23.94 11.26
C PRO A 136 -1.69 -23.38 12.45
N GLU A 137 -1.02 -22.74 13.39
CA GLU A 137 -1.61 -22.24 14.63
C GLU A 137 -0.95 -20.92 15.05
N VAL A 138 -1.76 -19.92 15.43
CA VAL A 138 -1.27 -18.68 16.04
C VAL A 138 -0.85 -18.96 17.48
N VAL A 139 0.44 -18.80 17.78
CA VAL A 139 1.01 -19.05 19.12
C VAL A 139 1.30 -17.78 19.92
N GLU A 140 1.41 -16.63 19.24
CA GLU A 140 1.62 -15.32 19.86
C GLU A 140 1.07 -14.22 18.94
N GLU A 141 0.54 -13.13 19.48
CA GLU A 141 -0.05 -12.06 18.68
C GLU A 141 0.04 -10.68 19.36
N LYS A 142 -0.02 -9.62 18.55
CA LYS A 142 -0.18 -8.23 18.99
C LYS A 142 -1.00 -7.44 17.98
N GLY A 143 -1.83 -6.52 18.47
CA GLY A 143 -2.63 -5.62 17.65
C GLY A 143 -3.96 -6.23 17.26
N GLU A 144 -4.94 -5.35 17.07
CA GLU A 144 -6.27 -5.74 16.59
C GLU A 144 -6.20 -6.17 15.13
N GLN A 145 -7.12 -7.04 14.72
CA GLN A 145 -7.24 -7.47 13.32
C GLN A 145 -7.53 -6.26 12.42
N VAL A 146 -7.14 -6.35 11.15
CA VAL A 146 -7.58 -5.37 10.15
C VAL A 146 -9.08 -5.49 9.96
N ASP A 147 -9.74 -4.36 9.73
CA ASP A 147 -11.12 -4.35 9.27
C ASP A 147 -11.11 -4.33 7.75
N GLN A 148 -10.96 -5.51 7.14
CA GLN A 148 -10.68 -5.70 5.70
C GLN A 148 -11.63 -4.89 4.81
N TYR A 149 -12.91 -4.81 5.20
CA TYR A 149 -13.92 -4.00 4.52
C TYR A 149 -14.85 -3.40 5.57
N ALA A 150 -14.28 -2.64 6.52
CA ALA A 150 -15.06 -1.87 7.48
C ALA A 150 -16.30 -1.32 6.77
N PRO A 151 -17.53 -1.76 7.13
CA PRO A 151 -18.70 -1.46 6.33
C PRO A 151 -18.74 0.04 6.20
N MET A 152 -18.71 0.56 4.97
CA MET A 152 -18.83 1.98 4.63
C MET A 152 -19.70 2.69 5.67
N GLY A 153 -19.03 3.29 6.64
CA GLY A 153 -19.58 3.45 7.98
C GLY A 153 -18.60 4.17 8.91
N LYS A 154 -17.70 4.96 8.33
CA LYS A 154 -18.13 6.30 7.96
C LYS A 154 -17.94 6.45 6.46
N GLU A 155 -18.89 7.10 5.79
CA GLU A 155 -18.50 7.93 4.66
C GLU A 155 -17.30 8.76 5.17
N GLY A 156 -16.07 8.44 4.75
CA GLY A 156 -15.05 9.48 4.65
C GLY A 156 -15.75 10.64 3.95
N PRO A 157 -15.67 11.87 4.48
CA PRO A 157 -16.62 12.94 4.19
C PRO A 157 -16.95 12.92 2.70
N LEU A 158 -18.20 12.52 2.42
CA LEU A 158 -18.71 12.23 1.10
C LEU A 158 -18.19 13.31 0.16
N LEU A 159 -17.25 12.97 -0.74
CA LEU A 159 -16.57 13.99 -1.56
C LEU A 159 -17.62 14.95 -2.12
N PRO A 160 -17.42 16.28 -2.05
CA PRO A 160 -18.30 17.24 -2.67
C PRO A 160 -18.69 16.80 -4.08
N GLU A 161 -19.95 17.02 -4.47
CA GLU A 161 -20.48 16.64 -5.79
C GLU A 161 -19.55 17.01 -6.95
N ARG A 162 -18.83 18.13 -6.82
CA ARG A 162 -17.88 18.61 -7.83
C ARG A 162 -16.65 17.70 -7.97
N LEU A 163 -16.12 17.18 -6.86
CA LEU A 163 -15.02 16.20 -6.87
C LEU A 163 -15.49 14.82 -7.35
N ARG A 164 -16.72 14.39 -7.02
CA ARG A 164 -17.27 13.12 -7.56
C ARG A 164 -17.41 13.12 -9.08
N LYS A 165 -17.71 14.28 -9.67
CA LYS A 165 -17.81 14.44 -11.13
C LYS A 165 -16.46 14.35 -11.86
N LEU A 166 -15.36 14.25 -11.13
CA LEU A 166 -14.05 13.99 -11.71
C LEU A 166 -13.87 12.51 -12.06
N ASP A 167 -14.70 11.62 -11.48
CA ASP A 167 -14.66 10.17 -11.72
C ASP A 167 -13.26 9.58 -11.49
N LEU A 168 -12.63 10.00 -10.37
CA LEU A 168 -11.30 9.54 -9.99
C LEU A 168 -11.33 8.03 -9.71
N PRO A 169 -10.29 7.26 -10.12
CA PRO A 169 -10.17 5.87 -9.73
C PRO A 169 -10.00 5.76 -8.21
N GLU A 170 -10.32 4.60 -7.63
CA GLU A 170 -10.15 4.36 -6.19
C GLU A 170 -8.68 4.25 -5.76
N THR A 171 -7.75 4.20 -6.72
CA THR A 171 -6.30 4.03 -6.54
C THR A 171 -5.50 5.26 -6.98
N ALA A 172 -4.17 5.19 -6.85
CA ALA A 172 -3.23 6.15 -7.43
C ALA A 172 -3.52 6.42 -8.92
N ILE A 173 -3.52 7.69 -9.29
CA ILE A 173 -3.93 8.14 -10.62
C ILE A 173 -2.71 8.57 -11.45
N PRO A 174 -2.64 8.25 -12.76
CA PRO A 174 -1.55 8.73 -13.60
C PRO A 174 -1.41 10.26 -13.57
N THR A 175 -0.18 10.76 -13.48
CA THR A 175 0.06 12.22 -13.38
C THR A 175 -0.38 12.97 -14.62
N ALA A 176 -0.40 12.29 -15.77
CA ALA A 176 -0.96 12.81 -17.02
C ALA A 176 -2.49 12.99 -16.93
N ASP A 177 -3.18 12.05 -16.31
CA ASP A 177 -4.65 12.08 -16.17
C ASP A 177 -5.07 13.17 -15.18
N LEU A 178 -4.33 13.33 -14.07
CA LEU A 178 -4.52 14.47 -13.16
C LEU A 178 -4.36 15.81 -13.88
N ARG A 179 -3.31 15.96 -14.68
CA ARG A 179 -3.08 17.21 -15.44
C ARG A 179 -4.18 17.46 -16.47
N ALA A 180 -4.75 16.41 -17.06
CA ALA A 180 -5.86 16.53 -18.01
C ALA A 180 -7.15 17.06 -17.35
N LEU A 181 -7.29 17.00 -16.02
CA LEU A 181 -8.44 17.60 -15.33
C LEU A 181 -8.52 19.13 -15.51
N GLU A 182 -7.41 19.82 -15.77
CA GLU A 182 -7.39 21.25 -16.11
C GLU A 182 -8.00 21.56 -17.49
N GLU A 183 -8.27 20.56 -18.34
CA GLU A 183 -9.01 20.76 -19.59
C GLU A 183 -10.50 21.03 -19.33
N ARG A 184 -10.99 20.82 -18.11
CA ARG A 184 -12.37 21.09 -17.73
C ARG A 184 -12.57 22.57 -17.44
N ASP A 185 -13.68 23.12 -17.91
CA ASP A 185 -14.02 24.54 -17.74
C ASP A 185 -14.19 24.98 -16.27
N ASP A 186 -14.43 24.04 -15.35
CA ASP A 186 -14.62 24.31 -13.93
C ASP A 186 -13.32 24.30 -13.11
N VAL A 187 -12.21 23.77 -13.65
CA VAL A 187 -10.95 23.58 -12.93
C VAL A 187 -9.96 24.66 -13.31
N ALA A 188 -9.51 25.45 -12.33
CA ALA A 188 -8.49 26.48 -12.53
C ALA A 188 -7.08 25.88 -12.52
N HIS A 189 -6.74 25.12 -11.46
CA HIS A 189 -5.42 24.52 -11.30
C HIS A 189 -5.48 23.11 -10.74
N VAL A 190 -4.54 22.27 -11.18
CA VAL A 190 -4.23 20.95 -10.60
C VAL A 190 -2.73 20.88 -10.36
N ILE A 191 -2.31 20.82 -9.09
CA ILE A 191 -0.91 20.65 -8.69
C ILE A 191 -0.71 19.21 -8.24
N VAL A 192 0.06 18.45 -9.01
CA VAL A 192 0.38 17.05 -8.66
C VAL A 192 1.43 17.06 -7.55
N LEU A 193 1.21 16.32 -6.46
CA LEU A 193 2.23 16.10 -5.44
C LEU A 193 2.81 14.72 -5.67
N LEU A 194 4.11 14.64 -5.94
CA LEU A 194 4.77 13.37 -6.16
C LEU A 194 5.09 12.76 -4.77
N SER A 195 4.87 11.46 -4.62
CA SER A 195 5.36 10.75 -3.43
C SER A 195 6.79 10.33 -3.72
N ILE A 196 7.70 10.56 -2.76
CA ILE A 196 9.11 10.15 -2.84
C ILE A 196 9.22 8.61 -3.04
N GLU A 197 8.17 7.88 -2.67
CA GLU A 197 8.07 6.41 -2.75
C GLU A 197 7.65 5.89 -4.14
N THR A 198 6.95 6.68 -4.98
CA THR A 198 6.35 6.16 -6.22
C THR A 198 7.23 6.23 -7.47
N GLY A 199 8.55 6.36 -7.31
CA GLY A 199 9.55 6.11 -8.36
C GLY A 199 9.16 6.59 -9.77
N PHE A 200 9.60 7.79 -10.16
CA PHE A 200 9.42 8.35 -11.52
C PHE A 200 7.97 8.64 -11.94
N GLY A 201 7.21 9.39 -11.13
CA GLY A 201 6.17 10.33 -11.63
C GLY A 201 5.11 9.79 -12.60
N ALA A 202 4.89 8.48 -12.64
CA ALA A 202 3.92 7.85 -13.52
C ALA A 202 2.51 7.98 -12.94
N VAL A 203 2.39 7.84 -11.61
CA VAL A 203 1.16 7.94 -10.83
C VAL A 203 1.37 8.81 -9.59
N SER A 204 0.28 9.33 -9.04
CA SER A 204 0.27 10.11 -7.82
C SER A 204 -0.93 9.74 -6.96
N GLU A 205 -0.70 9.72 -5.65
CA GLU A 205 -1.70 9.50 -4.61
C GLU A 205 -2.09 10.82 -3.93
N ARG A 206 -1.52 11.96 -4.37
CA ARG A 206 -1.71 13.26 -3.71
C ARG A 206 -1.74 14.39 -4.72
N PHE A 207 -2.73 15.25 -4.64
CA PHE A 207 -2.76 16.44 -5.49
C PHE A 207 -3.60 17.55 -4.88
N MET A 208 -3.33 18.77 -5.31
CA MET A 208 -4.22 19.91 -5.07
C MET A 208 -5.05 20.15 -6.32
N ILE A 209 -6.33 20.45 -6.14
CA ILE A 209 -7.21 20.91 -7.20
C ILE A 209 -7.93 22.19 -6.76
N GLN A 210 -7.93 23.17 -7.65
CA GLN A 210 -8.54 24.46 -7.45
C GLN A 210 -9.66 24.67 -8.45
N PHE A 211 -10.81 25.04 -7.94
CA PHE A 211 -11.95 25.57 -8.69
C PHE A 211 -12.01 27.10 -8.51
N ASP A 212 -13.02 27.73 -9.10
CA ASP A 212 -13.20 29.18 -9.06
C ASP A 212 -13.45 29.76 -7.67
N ASP A 213 -14.07 28.98 -6.78
CA ASP A 213 -14.55 29.41 -5.46
C ASP A 213 -14.03 28.54 -4.30
N VAL A 214 -13.28 27.47 -4.57
CA VAL A 214 -12.79 26.53 -3.55
C VAL A 214 -11.58 25.74 -4.03
N GLY A 215 -10.71 25.37 -3.11
CA GLY A 215 -9.57 24.50 -3.32
C GLY A 215 -9.59 23.27 -2.42
N TYR A 216 -9.02 22.17 -2.90
CA TYR A 216 -8.87 20.94 -2.12
C TYR A 216 -7.45 20.40 -2.23
N LEU A 217 -6.90 19.94 -1.10
CA LEU A 217 -5.77 19.02 -1.03
C LEU A 217 -6.32 17.61 -0.81
N LEU A 218 -5.98 16.70 -1.71
CA LEU A 218 -6.50 15.33 -1.73
C LEU A 218 -5.36 14.33 -1.53
N GLU A 219 -5.65 13.26 -0.79
CA GLU A 219 -4.78 12.09 -0.62
C GLU A 219 -5.60 10.82 -0.87
N ASN A 220 -5.01 9.87 -1.59
CA ASN A 220 -5.54 8.53 -1.77
C ASN A 220 -5.04 7.65 -0.64
N SER A 221 -5.96 6.96 0.00
CA SER A 221 -5.67 5.90 0.97
C SER A 221 -6.36 4.60 0.51
N PRO A 222 -6.12 3.47 1.19
CA PRO A 222 -6.92 2.26 0.94
C PRO A 222 -8.44 2.44 1.13
N GLN A 223 -8.89 3.54 1.76
CA GLN A 223 -10.31 3.90 1.90
C GLN A 223 -10.83 4.80 0.77
N GLY A 224 -10.00 5.06 -0.24
CA GLY A 224 -10.27 5.96 -1.36
C GLY A 224 -9.71 7.37 -1.15
N TRP A 225 -10.19 8.31 -1.95
CA TRP A 225 -9.75 9.71 -1.92
C TRP A 225 -10.37 10.47 -0.74
N GLU A 226 -9.51 11.07 0.07
CA GLU A 226 -9.88 11.90 1.21
C GLU A 226 -9.45 13.35 0.98
N ILE A 227 -10.27 14.29 1.46
CA ILE A 227 -9.90 15.71 1.53
C ILE A 227 -9.07 15.89 2.80
N ILE A 228 -7.80 16.19 2.62
CA ILE A 228 -6.90 16.58 3.71
C ILE A 228 -7.21 18.01 4.15
N GLU A 229 -7.36 18.92 3.19
CA GLU A 229 -7.69 20.32 3.46
C GLU A 229 -8.65 20.87 2.40
N GLU A 230 -9.64 21.64 2.85
CA GLU A 230 -10.53 22.44 2.01
C GLU A 230 -10.27 23.93 2.26
N VAL A 231 -9.96 24.68 1.21
CA VAL A 231 -9.68 26.11 1.28
C VAL A 231 -10.78 26.89 0.57
N ASP A 232 -11.54 27.67 1.33
CA ASP A 232 -12.59 28.56 0.82
C ASP A 232 -12.00 29.71 -0.03
N GLY A 233 -12.62 29.98 -1.17
CA GLY A 233 -12.25 31.02 -2.14
C GLY A 233 -13.16 32.25 -2.18
N GLU A 234 -14.25 32.34 -1.39
CA GLU A 234 -15.28 33.41 -1.53
C GLU A 234 -14.71 34.84 -1.59
N ASP A 235 -13.61 35.10 -0.88
CA ASP A 235 -12.93 36.41 -0.81
C ASP A 235 -11.49 36.39 -1.38
N LYS A 236 -11.12 35.38 -2.16
CA LYS A 236 -9.75 35.22 -2.70
C LYS A 236 -9.74 35.37 -4.22
N THR A 237 -8.69 35.99 -4.75
CA THR A 237 -8.32 35.83 -6.15
C THR A 237 -7.84 34.41 -6.44
N GLU A 238 -7.80 34.01 -7.71
CA GLU A 238 -7.26 32.71 -8.14
C GLU A 238 -5.86 32.44 -7.56
N GLU A 239 -4.97 33.44 -7.59
CA GLU A 239 -3.61 33.33 -7.06
C GLU A 239 -3.58 33.28 -5.52
N GLU A 240 -4.42 34.05 -4.84
CA GLU A 240 -4.52 34.00 -3.37
C GLU A 240 -5.06 32.66 -2.87
N LEU A 241 -6.00 32.05 -3.60
CA LEU A 241 -6.50 30.72 -3.32
C LEU A 241 -5.43 29.65 -3.57
N LEU A 242 -4.71 29.72 -4.69
CA LEU A 242 -3.59 28.81 -4.97
C LEU A 242 -2.49 28.92 -3.91
N SER A 243 -2.16 30.14 -3.47
CA SER A 243 -1.17 30.39 -2.43
C SER A 243 -1.57 29.79 -1.08
N ALA A 244 -2.86 29.89 -0.74
CA ALA A 244 -3.40 29.28 0.47
C ALA A 244 -3.34 27.73 0.39
N LEU A 245 -3.68 27.13 -0.75
CA LEU A 245 -3.53 25.69 -0.98
C LEU A 245 -2.07 25.23 -0.88
N ALA A 246 -1.14 25.95 -1.50
CA ALA A 246 0.29 25.64 -1.41
C ALA A 246 0.80 25.72 0.04
N SER A 247 0.25 26.65 0.83
CA SER A 247 0.57 26.74 2.27
C SER A 247 0.04 25.52 3.03
N ALA A 248 -1.22 25.11 2.78
CA ALA A 248 -1.80 23.91 3.37
C ALA A 248 -1.00 22.64 3.03
N ALA A 249 -0.56 22.48 1.78
CA ALA A 249 0.27 21.35 1.37
C ALA A 249 1.61 21.31 2.13
N ARG A 250 2.25 22.46 2.36
CA ARG A 250 3.50 22.55 3.13
C ARG A 250 3.29 22.20 4.60
N GLU A 251 2.16 22.61 5.19
CA GLU A 251 1.78 22.22 6.56
C GLU A 251 1.54 20.70 6.65
N TRP A 252 0.83 20.13 5.67
CA TRP A 252 0.60 18.69 5.59
C TRP A 252 1.90 17.88 5.42
N HIS A 253 2.84 18.33 4.59
CA HIS A 253 4.16 17.70 4.46
C HIS A 253 4.90 17.63 5.81
N ALA A 254 4.80 18.68 6.63
CA ALA A 254 5.39 18.69 7.96
C ALA A 254 4.68 17.71 8.91
N GLU A 255 3.34 17.64 8.86
CA GLU A 255 2.55 16.72 9.67
C GLU A 255 2.84 15.24 9.33
N ILE A 256 2.93 14.89 8.04
CA ILE A 256 3.31 13.53 7.61
C ILE A 256 4.68 13.14 8.21
N ALA A 257 5.66 14.04 8.16
CA ALA A 257 6.99 13.75 8.70
C ALA A 257 6.99 13.58 10.22
N GLU A 258 6.15 14.32 10.96
CA GLU A 258 5.97 14.13 12.40
C GLU A 258 5.29 12.79 12.72
N ILE A 259 4.25 12.42 11.99
CA ILE A 259 3.54 11.14 12.14
C ILE A 259 4.48 9.97 11.84
N ALA A 260 5.22 10.04 10.72
CA ALA A 260 6.18 9.03 10.31
C ALA A 260 7.36 8.91 11.30
N SER A 261 7.81 10.04 11.88
CA SER A 261 8.79 10.06 12.98
C SER A 261 8.27 9.34 14.23
N ALA A 262 7.01 9.62 14.60
CA ALA A 262 6.39 9.04 15.79
C ALA A 262 6.16 7.53 15.65
N ALA A 263 5.82 7.06 14.44
CA ALA A 263 5.57 5.65 14.15
C ALA A 263 6.86 4.80 14.06
N SER A 264 7.93 5.35 13.48
CA SER A 264 9.20 4.62 13.25
C SER A 264 10.17 4.66 14.44
N GLY A 265 9.99 5.59 15.38
CA GLY A 265 10.94 5.83 16.48
C GLY A 265 12.30 6.40 16.02
N GLN A 266 12.42 6.70 14.72
CA GLN A 266 13.49 7.50 14.12
C GLN A 266 12.95 8.91 13.88
N VAL A 267 13.82 9.92 13.91
CA VAL A 267 13.43 11.25 13.41
C VAL A 267 13.39 11.11 11.90
N PHE A 268 12.20 11.18 11.30
CA PHE A 268 12.07 11.42 9.85
C PHE A 268 12.76 12.76 9.59
N ASP A 269 13.72 12.77 8.67
CA ASP A 269 14.64 13.89 8.53
C ASP A 269 13.97 15.12 7.90
N ASP A 270 14.50 16.29 8.23
CA ASP A 270 14.15 17.55 7.57
C ASP A 270 14.39 17.49 6.05
N GLU A 271 15.24 16.56 5.57
CA GLU A 271 15.58 16.38 4.15
C GLU A 271 14.38 15.83 3.33
N THR A 272 13.52 15.00 3.92
CA THR A 272 12.33 14.44 3.27
C THR A 272 11.25 15.51 3.08
N VAL A 273 10.97 16.31 4.10
CA VAL A 273 10.05 17.46 4.00
C VAL A 273 10.58 18.48 2.99
N GLU A 274 11.90 18.71 3.00
CA GLU A 274 12.55 19.57 2.01
C GLU A 274 12.36 19.04 0.58
N ALA A 275 12.52 17.74 0.36
CA ALA A 275 12.29 17.11 -0.94
C ALA A 275 10.83 17.26 -1.42
N MET A 276 9.84 16.99 -0.56
CA MET A 276 8.42 17.17 -0.91
C MET A 276 8.10 18.64 -1.25
N ASN A 277 8.70 19.58 -0.52
CA ASN A 277 8.54 21.01 -0.79
C ASN A 277 9.24 21.45 -2.09
N ILE A 278 10.38 20.85 -2.44
CA ILE A 278 11.05 21.07 -3.72
C ILE A 278 10.13 20.65 -4.88
N GLU A 279 9.46 19.50 -4.77
CA GLU A 279 8.55 19.00 -5.80
C GLU A 279 7.32 19.90 -5.98
N LEU A 280 6.67 20.29 -4.88
CA LEU A 280 5.58 21.26 -4.90
C LEU A 280 6.01 22.56 -5.62
N ASN A 281 7.20 23.10 -5.27
CA ASN A 281 7.70 24.32 -5.87
C ASN A 281 8.00 24.16 -7.38
N GLN A 282 8.48 22.99 -7.82
CA GLN A 282 8.70 22.71 -9.24
C GLN A 282 7.39 22.66 -10.04
N GLU A 283 6.33 22.10 -9.46
CA GLU A 283 5.00 22.06 -10.10
C GLU A 283 4.37 23.45 -10.18
N LEU A 284 4.50 24.26 -9.12
CA LEU A 284 4.09 25.67 -9.13
C LEU A 284 4.88 26.48 -10.16
N GLU A 285 6.20 26.31 -10.23
CA GLU A 285 7.05 26.98 -11.22
C GLU A 285 6.63 26.61 -12.65
N ARG A 286 6.33 25.33 -12.92
CA ARG A 286 5.87 24.89 -14.24
C ARG A 286 4.61 25.61 -14.70
N LYS A 287 3.75 26.00 -13.76
CA LYS A 287 2.50 26.72 -14.03
C LYS A 287 2.63 28.23 -13.98
N GLY A 288 3.84 28.76 -13.75
CA GLY A 288 4.10 30.20 -13.69
C GLY A 288 3.92 30.83 -12.31
N TYR A 289 3.78 30.01 -11.26
CA TYR A 289 3.56 30.42 -9.87
C TYR A 289 4.75 30.13 -8.96
N GLY A 290 5.97 30.09 -9.50
CA GLY A 290 7.19 29.78 -8.72
C GLY A 290 7.53 30.81 -7.62
N HIS A 291 6.77 31.90 -7.51
CA HIS A 291 6.88 32.88 -6.43
C HIS A 291 6.01 32.56 -5.21
N LEU A 292 5.12 31.57 -5.30
CA LEU A 292 4.21 31.12 -4.22
C LEU A 292 4.83 30.07 -3.30
#